data_AF-A0A2E1KJC5-F1
#
_entry.id   AF-A0A2E1KJC5-F1
#
_cell.length_a   1.000
_cell.length_b   1.000
_cell.length_c   1.000
_cell.angle_alpha   90.00
_cell.angle_beta   90.00
_cell.angle_gamma   90.00
#
_symmetry.space_group_name_H-M   'P 1'
#
loop_
_entity.id
_entity.type
_entity.pdbx_description
1 polymer ?
#
loop_
_entity_poly.entity_id
_entity_poly.type
_entity_poly.pdbx_seq_one_letter_code
_entity_poly.pdbx_strand_id
1 'polypeptide(L)'
;MIIRNLPTDRVDLSGGSQRLPTHAALHSPLGLKRSVRRWRMRPGVADRFLSPGRCGRMADGNRGGWHRARGGRFAVENLSPHRRKRLMVTHSCPTTVGSGDGTARRGANRAAHCPVARPRTLMIGIAVACLLASHTRSRAENPSSLDSATVRVKTFDSGKPGPSVLVVAGGRRDQRFPLHALNQLGGWSLSAGKLVTVGIDAPSIPAALAARAAACDPDWIIELREDFYYPREGLATLGGSLIHADNAGLAEMSRALRDAINAELADPQGHFKWRLPNQTSSSFALSWGAQHGANAMLLVTSARRNTTPTRDLRAAVRIRQHRLLVHAALRRLEMLGPEARVDRFVNRDRAKTGSRKLYVAIYDGPGSGRPMPFVTDLMNGIPYVEAHPIHPVEIRSGGLESFDVALFPGGMASHQFDALEATGRRAVQGFVRRGGGYIGICAGAYMAATQPYTWGLGLLDAQIVDHDHWARGIGTVKIELTPAGQRVFGKRSGKFDYHYGNGPIFSPATQQDLPEYEVLAWYRTGIGVDGADPQVMVDTPAIISGRYGKGRVLVSSGHSEWSSGIEAFLLRYVEWTGGSQPPGAASNR
;
A
#
# COMPACT_ATOMS: atom_id res chain seq x y z
N MET A 1 27.42 -1.48 -61.52
CA MET A 1 26.94 -0.50 -62.52
C MET A 1 26.89 0.86 -61.82
N ILE A 2 27.74 1.84 -62.14
CA ILE A 2 27.75 2.69 -63.36
C ILE A 2 26.57 3.70 -63.27
N ILE A 3 26.73 5.04 -63.26
CA ILE A 3 27.91 5.94 -63.40
C ILE A 3 27.72 7.31 -62.68
N ARG A 4 28.87 7.94 -62.35
CA ARG A 4 29.25 9.36 -62.07
C ARG A 4 28.21 10.50 -62.33
N ASN A 5 28.23 11.65 -61.61
CA ASN A 5 29.23 12.74 -61.81
C ASN A 5 29.28 13.79 -60.67
N LEU A 6 30.46 14.41 -60.53
CA LEU A 6 30.85 15.65 -59.81
C LEU A 6 31.50 16.59 -60.86
N PRO A 7 31.55 17.94 -60.68
CA PRO A 7 32.64 18.58 -59.93
C PRO A 7 32.23 19.87 -59.14
N THR A 8 32.86 20.16 -57.98
CA THR A 8 33.80 21.30 -57.67
C THR A 8 33.18 22.72 -57.79
N ASP A 9 33.46 23.70 -56.93
CA ASP A 9 34.78 24.13 -56.41
C ASP A 9 34.84 24.47 -54.91
N ARG A 10 36.07 24.45 -54.38
CA ARG A 10 36.51 25.12 -53.15
C ARG A 10 37.83 25.83 -53.45
N VAL A 11 37.99 27.03 -52.93
CA VAL A 11 39.30 27.68 -52.73
C VAL A 11 39.56 27.78 -51.23
N ASP A 12 40.83 27.68 -50.86
CA ASP A 12 41.33 27.38 -49.52
C ASP A 12 42.04 28.58 -48.88
N LEU A 13 42.48 28.40 -47.62
CA LEU A 13 43.68 28.92 -46.96
C LEU A 13 43.50 29.70 -45.64
N SER A 14 43.94 28.99 -44.59
CA SER A 14 44.89 29.44 -43.54
C SER A 14 44.50 30.51 -42.49
N GLY A 15 44.47 30.06 -41.23
CA GLY A 15 45.49 30.44 -40.23
C GLY A 15 45.30 31.72 -39.42
N GLY A 16 45.27 31.61 -38.09
CA GLY A 16 45.29 32.78 -37.20
C GLY A 16 45.19 32.45 -35.70
N SER A 17 46.32 32.43 -35.01
CA SER A 17 46.41 32.37 -33.54
C SER A 17 46.09 33.73 -32.90
N GLN A 18 45.40 33.76 -31.74
CA GLN A 18 45.80 34.59 -30.59
C GLN A 18 45.04 34.27 -29.29
N ARG A 19 45.54 34.81 -28.16
CA ARG A 19 45.19 34.45 -26.77
C ARG A 19 44.63 35.66 -25.98
N LEU A 20 43.78 35.38 -24.98
CA LEU A 20 43.56 36.14 -23.72
C LEU A 20 42.91 37.53 -23.81
N PRO A 21 42.45 38.16 -22.69
CA PRO A 21 42.39 37.70 -21.29
C PRO A 21 41.01 37.81 -20.58
N THR A 22 40.97 37.31 -19.34
CA THR A 22 39.94 37.48 -18.30
C THR A 22 40.05 38.80 -17.52
N HIS A 23 38.94 39.30 -16.96
CA HIS A 23 38.72 40.01 -15.67
C HIS A 23 37.39 40.79 -15.78
N ALA A 24 36.64 41.21 -14.75
CA ALA A 24 36.38 40.84 -13.35
C ALA A 24 35.30 41.85 -12.84
N ALA A 25 34.64 41.60 -11.70
CA ALA A 25 33.48 42.38 -11.25
C ALA A 25 33.85 43.67 -10.47
N LEU A 26 32.90 44.62 -10.32
CA LEU A 26 32.29 45.06 -9.03
C LEU A 26 31.43 46.35 -9.13
N HIS A 27 30.30 46.34 -8.40
CA HIS A 27 29.48 47.43 -7.80
C HIS A 27 28.87 48.64 -8.55
N SER A 28 27.62 48.92 -8.13
CA SER A 28 26.69 50.05 -8.36
C SER A 28 27.06 51.32 -7.54
N PRO A 29 26.24 52.42 -7.40
CA PRO A 29 24.82 52.66 -7.75
C PRO A 29 24.49 54.08 -8.35
N LEU A 30 23.21 54.47 -8.27
CA LEU A 30 22.53 55.71 -8.74
C LEU A 30 22.10 55.68 -10.24
N GLY A 31 20.87 55.98 -10.66
CA GLY A 31 19.62 56.25 -9.94
C GLY A 31 18.86 57.47 -10.49
N LEU A 32 17.77 57.28 -11.27
CA LEU A 32 16.81 58.35 -11.57
C LEU A 32 15.38 57.84 -11.88
N LYS A 33 14.39 58.73 -11.77
CA LYS A 33 12.93 58.45 -11.68
C LYS A 33 12.19 58.63 -13.02
N ARG A 34 11.09 57.87 -13.21
CA ARG A 34 9.76 58.20 -13.82
C ARG A 34 9.10 56.91 -14.33
N SER A 35 7.78 56.73 -14.45
CA SER A 35 6.60 57.37 -13.82
C SER A 35 5.38 56.49 -14.12
N VAL A 36 4.57 56.10 -13.13
CA VAL A 36 3.41 55.21 -13.33
C VAL A 36 2.18 55.98 -13.82
N ARG A 37 1.62 55.61 -14.98
CA ARG A 37 0.29 56.09 -15.42
C ARG A 37 -0.81 55.15 -14.92
N ARG A 38 -1.69 55.68 -14.06
CA ARG A 38 -3.01 55.09 -13.78
C ARG A 38 -3.96 55.38 -14.96
N TRP A 39 -4.76 54.39 -15.35
CA TRP A 39 -6.03 54.64 -16.04
C TRP A 39 -7.19 54.56 -15.05
N ARG A 40 -8.15 55.48 -15.19
CA ARG A 40 -9.41 55.51 -14.45
C ARG A 40 -10.52 54.94 -15.35
N MET A 41 -11.48 54.25 -14.75
CA MET A 41 -12.82 54.01 -15.30
C MET A 41 -13.86 54.40 -14.22
N ARG A 42 -14.99 54.97 -14.65
CA ARG A 42 -16.16 55.33 -13.81
C ARG A 42 -17.44 55.28 -14.70
N PRO A 43 -18.66 55.20 -14.14
CA PRO A 43 -19.54 54.07 -14.45
C PRO A 43 -20.99 54.40 -14.85
N GLY A 44 -21.79 53.37 -15.19
CA GLY A 44 -23.27 53.36 -15.21
C GLY A 44 -23.77 51.89 -15.34
N VAL A 45 -24.49 51.31 -14.37
CA VAL A 45 -25.98 51.30 -14.18
C VAL A 45 -26.67 50.39 -15.23
N ALA A 46 -27.48 49.36 -14.94
CA ALA A 46 -27.90 48.61 -13.73
C ALA A 46 -28.46 47.22 -14.21
N ASP A 47 -29.08 46.29 -13.47
CA ASP A 47 -29.62 46.23 -12.10
C ASP A 47 -29.83 44.75 -11.64
N ARG A 48 -30.03 44.52 -10.32
CA ARG A 48 -30.68 43.32 -9.66
C ARG A 48 -29.98 41.94 -9.72
N PHE A 49 -30.03 41.07 -8.67
CA PHE A 49 -30.66 41.18 -7.33
C PHE A 49 -29.92 40.34 -6.24
N LEU A 50 -29.63 41.00 -5.10
CA LEU A 50 -29.39 40.51 -3.72
C LEU A 50 -28.26 39.54 -3.30
N SER A 51 -27.73 39.81 -2.10
CA SER A 51 -26.48 39.32 -1.48
C SER A 51 -26.71 38.45 -0.22
N PRO A 52 -25.69 37.69 0.25
CA PRO A 52 -25.68 37.11 1.60
C PRO A 52 -25.11 38.07 2.67
N GLY A 53 -25.63 37.97 3.90
CA GLY A 53 -25.28 38.82 5.06
C GLY A 53 -24.04 38.35 5.86
N ARG A 54 -23.45 39.26 6.65
CA ARG A 54 -22.15 39.09 7.33
C ARG A 54 -22.25 38.64 8.81
N CYS A 55 -21.13 38.13 9.32
CA CYS A 55 -20.85 37.96 10.74
C CYS A 55 -20.77 39.29 11.53
N GLY A 56 -21.10 39.24 12.82
CA GLY A 56 -20.79 40.23 13.86
C GLY A 56 -20.17 39.57 15.10
N ARG A 57 -19.47 40.34 15.96
CA ARG A 57 -18.71 39.85 17.14
C ARG A 57 -19.33 40.29 18.47
N MET A 58 -18.77 39.75 19.57
CA MET A 58 -18.83 40.22 20.98
C MET A 58 -20.16 39.96 21.72
N ALA A 59 -20.22 39.90 23.06
CA ALA A 59 -19.26 39.52 24.12
C ALA A 59 -20.06 39.40 25.46
N ASP A 60 -19.42 38.86 26.50
CA ASP A 60 -19.76 38.94 27.94
C ASP A 60 -21.13 38.44 28.49
N GLY A 61 -21.03 37.61 29.53
CA GLY A 61 -21.48 38.06 30.86
C GLY A 61 -22.70 37.40 31.54
N ASN A 62 -22.40 36.65 32.61
CA ASN A 62 -23.06 36.70 33.94
C ASN A 62 -24.26 35.75 34.30
N ARG A 63 -23.96 34.81 35.23
CA ARG A 63 -24.74 34.31 36.40
C ARG A 63 -26.13 33.65 36.31
N GLY A 64 -26.24 32.53 37.05
CA GLY A 64 -27.46 32.00 37.69
C GLY A 64 -28.23 30.95 36.86
N GLY A 65 -28.83 29.89 37.42
CA GLY A 65 -28.83 29.37 38.79
C GLY A 65 -29.83 28.21 38.93
N TRP A 66 -29.47 27.16 39.69
CA TRP A 66 -30.32 26.13 40.34
C TRP A 66 -31.71 25.76 39.77
N HIS A 67 -31.93 24.50 39.36
CA HIS A 67 -32.60 23.48 40.21
C HIS A 67 -32.73 22.08 39.54
N ARG A 68 -32.85 21.03 40.38
CA ARG A 68 -33.19 19.65 40.00
C ARG A 68 -34.71 19.49 39.79
N ALA A 69 -35.15 18.63 38.85
CA ALA A 69 -36.08 17.51 39.14
C ALA A 69 -36.39 16.59 37.94
N ARG A 70 -36.28 15.28 38.19
CA ARG A 70 -37.15 14.16 37.72
C ARG A 70 -37.72 14.21 36.28
N GLY A 71 -37.10 13.46 35.38
CA GLY A 71 -37.72 13.05 34.11
C GLY A 71 -38.75 11.92 34.31
N GLY A 72 -40.00 12.16 33.91
CA GLY A 72 -41.04 11.14 33.82
C GLY A 72 -40.97 10.34 32.52
N ARG A 73 -41.64 9.18 32.48
CA ARG A 73 -41.82 8.39 31.26
C ARG A 73 -42.90 9.03 30.39
N PHE A 74 -42.67 9.12 29.09
CA PHE A 74 -43.75 9.22 28.11
C PHE A 74 -43.47 8.29 26.93
N ALA A 75 -44.48 7.50 26.58
CA ALA A 75 -44.53 6.77 25.32
C ALA A 75 -45.06 7.70 24.23
N VAL A 76 -44.65 7.48 22.98
CA VAL A 76 -45.19 8.17 21.80
C VAL A 76 -45.46 7.11 20.73
N GLU A 77 -46.72 7.00 20.32
CA GLU A 77 -47.16 6.22 19.16
C GLU A 77 -46.92 6.99 17.84
N ASN A 78 -47.19 6.29 16.73
CA ASN A 78 -47.65 6.86 15.45
C ASN A 78 -46.62 7.60 14.57
N LEU A 79 -46.11 6.91 13.54
CA LEU A 79 -46.67 6.93 12.17
C LEU A 79 -45.72 6.29 11.12
N SER A 80 -46.30 5.58 10.15
CA SER A 80 -45.63 5.21 8.89
C SER A 80 -45.89 6.28 7.81
N PRO A 81 -45.06 6.37 6.75
CA PRO A 81 -45.57 5.90 5.47
C PRO A 81 -44.57 5.21 4.50
N HIS A 82 -45.18 4.39 3.66
CA HIS A 82 -44.79 3.73 2.40
C HIS A 82 -43.39 3.83 1.72
N ARG A 83 -42.93 2.60 1.39
CA ARG A 83 -42.48 2.09 0.06
C ARG A 83 -41.39 2.86 -0.73
N ARG A 84 -40.21 2.23 -0.81
CA ARG A 84 -39.50 2.05 -2.10
C ARG A 84 -39.05 0.59 -2.27
N LYS A 85 -39.27 0.02 -3.45
CA LYS A 85 -38.89 -1.36 -3.81
C LYS A 85 -37.36 -1.48 -3.93
N ARG A 86 -36.80 -2.60 -3.49
CA ARG A 86 -35.50 -3.10 -3.98
C ARG A 86 -35.71 -4.50 -4.54
N LEU A 87 -35.32 -4.71 -5.80
CA LEU A 87 -35.05 -6.06 -6.30
C LEU A 87 -33.78 -6.57 -5.63
N MET A 88 -33.80 -7.82 -5.18
CA MET A 88 -32.60 -8.57 -4.85
C MET A 88 -32.75 -9.94 -5.48
N VAL A 89 -31.94 -10.22 -6.50
CA VAL A 89 -31.93 -11.52 -7.20
C VAL A 89 -31.03 -12.45 -6.42
N THR A 90 -31.61 -13.52 -5.87
CA THR A 90 -30.86 -14.65 -5.29
C THR A 90 -31.04 -15.85 -6.20
N HIS A 91 -29.99 -16.26 -6.91
CA HIS A 91 -29.96 -17.54 -7.62
C HIS A 91 -29.37 -18.63 -6.72
N SER A 92 -30.24 -19.52 -6.24
CA SER A 92 -29.88 -20.83 -5.72
C SER A 92 -30.25 -21.89 -6.77
N CYS A 93 -29.28 -22.75 -7.14
CA CYS A 93 -29.52 -23.90 -8.01
C CYS A 93 -29.84 -25.16 -7.18
N PRO A 94 -30.56 -26.15 -7.74
CA PRO A 94 -31.40 -27.03 -6.94
C PRO A 94 -30.81 -28.42 -6.63
N THR A 95 -31.36 -29.05 -5.59
CA THR A 95 -31.26 -30.49 -5.32
C THR A 95 -32.42 -31.25 -5.99
N THR A 96 -32.10 -32.34 -6.70
CA THR A 96 -33.09 -33.30 -7.24
C THR A 96 -33.13 -34.57 -6.41
N VAL A 97 -34.24 -34.81 -5.69
CA VAL A 97 -34.67 -36.15 -5.25
C VAL A 97 -36.19 -36.20 -5.35
N GLY A 98 -36.75 -37.24 -5.99
CA GLY A 98 -38.19 -37.37 -6.17
C GLY A 98 -38.61 -38.79 -6.55
N SER A 99 -39.07 -39.54 -5.56
CA SER A 99 -39.96 -40.71 -5.61
C SER A 99 -40.13 -41.20 -4.16
N GLY A 100 -41.30 -41.57 -3.66
CA GLY A 100 -42.59 -41.83 -4.31
C GLY A 100 -43.12 -43.15 -3.76
N ASP A 101 -44.02 -43.08 -2.77
CA ASP A 101 -44.44 -44.24 -1.97
C ASP A 101 -45.11 -45.37 -2.78
N GLY A 102 -44.88 -46.61 -2.33
CA GLY A 102 -45.55 -47.82 -2.82
C GLY A 102 -45.70 -48.85 -1.70
N THR A 103 -46.90 -48.99 -1.14
CA THR A 103 -47.18 -49.85 0.01
C THR A 103 -47.44 -51.32 -0.36
N ALA A 104 -46.78 -52.29 0.30
CA ALA A 104 -47.20 -53.69 0.26
C ALA A 104 -46.81 -54.53 1.50
N ARG A 105 -47.85 -54.90 2.27
CA ARG A 105 -48.08 -56.18 2.98
C ARG A 105 -46.99 -56.85 3.85
N ARG A 106 -47.30 -56.86 5.16
CA ARG A 106 -47.30 -57.99 6.13
C ARG A 106 -46.44 -59.25 5.83
N GLY A 107 -45.59 -59.62 6.78
CA GLY A 107 -45.10 -60.99 6.99
C GLY A 107 -44.32 -61.11 8.30
N ALA A 108 -44.74 -61.98 9.22
CA ALA A 108 -44.13 -62.13 10.56
C ALA A 108 -43.45 -63.49 10.71
N ASN A 109 -42.29 -63.55 11.39
CA ASN A 109 -42.08 -64.32 12.63
C ASN A 109 -40.60 -64.46 13.05
N ARG A 110 -40.38 -64.41 14.38
CA ARG A 110 -39.50 -65.25 15.25
C ARG A 110 -38.06 -65.55 14.77
N ALA A 111 -37.03 -65.08 15.49
CA ALA A 111 -36.38 -65.73 16.66
C ALA A 111 -35.46 -66.92 16.26
N ALA A 112 -34.37 -67.29 16.95
CA ALA A 112 -33.85 -66.91 18.27
C ALA A 112 -32.37 -67.34 18.48
N HIS A 113 -31.78 -66.96 19.63
CA HIS A 113 -30.77 -67.72 20.42
C HIS A 113 -29.25 -67.68 20.08
N CYS A 114 -28.50 -67.14 21.05
CA CYS A 114 -27.17 -67.59 21.54
C CYS A 114 -27.29 -69.01 22.18
N PRO A 115 -26.21 -69.81 22.45
CA PRO A 115 -25.09 -69.37 23.30
C PRO A 115 -23.69 -70.07 23.19
N VAL A 116 -22.70 -69.43 23.84
CA VAL A 116 -21.60 -69.96 24.71
C VAL A 116 -21.06 -71.41 24.55
N ALA A 117 -19.73 -71.56 24.38
CA ALA A 117 -18.84 -72.38 25.26
C ALA A 117 -17.33 -72.31 24.90
N ARG A 118 -16.46 -72.46 25.91
CA ARG A 118 -15.03 -72.90 25.83
C ARG A 118 -14.90 -74.22 26.59
N PRO A 119 -13.89 -75.07 26.32
CA PRO A 119 -12.76 -75.18 27.28
C PRO A 119 -11.36 -75.49 26.71
N ARG A 120 -10.41 -75.66 27.65
CA ARG A 120 -8.94 -75.94 27.65
C ARG A 120 -8.47 -77.10 26.71
N THR A 121 -7.17 -77.34 26.40
CA THR A 121 -5.98 -77.41 27.30
C THR A 121 -4.59 -77.45 26.58
N LEU A 122 -3.54 -76.97 27.27
CA LEU A 122 -2.07 -77.29 27.26
C LEU A 122 -1.18 -77.49 25.99
N MET A 123 -0.19 -76.58 25.87
CA MET A 123 1.28 -76.74 25.62
C MET A 123 1.86 -77.84 24.70
N ILE A 124 2.54 -77.40 23.61
CA ILE A 124 3.87 -77.81 23.06
C ILE A 124 4.13 -77.00 21.76
N GLY A 125 5.36 -76.64 21.33
CA GLY A 125 6.67 -76.68 22.00
C GLY A 125 7.88 -76.58 21.04
N ILE A 126 8.44 -75.38 20.82
CA ILE A 126 9.72 -75.05 20.11
C ILE A 126 9.81 -75.43 18.61
N ALA A 127 9.97 -74.44 17.71
CA ALA A 127 10.95 -74.42 16.60
C ALA A 127 10.81 -73.21 15.65
N VAL A 128 11.95 -72.60 15.29
CA VAL A 128 12.26 -71.86 14.04
C VAL A 128 11.33 -70.71 13.61
N ALA A 129 11.80 -69.48 13.85
CA ALA A 129 11.44 -68.29 13.06
C ALA A 129 12.73 -67.55 12.67
N CYS A 130 13.30 -67.92 11.52
CA CYS A 130 14.37 -67.15 10.88
C CYS A 130 13.78 -65.93 10.15
N LEU A 131 14.63 -64.90 9.95
CA LEU A 131 14.43 -63.79 9.01
C LEU A 131 13.24 -62.84 9.29
N LEU A 132 13.48 -61.79 10.09
CA LEU A 132 13.37 -60.38 9.68
C LEU A 132 13.62 -59.42 10.88
N ALA A 133 14.83 -59.47 11.43
CA ALA A 133 15.28 -58.54 12.46
C ALA A 133 16.35 -57.59 11.90
N SER A 134 15.94 -56.62 11.07
CA SER A 134 16.83 -55.56 10.61
C SER A 134 16.12 -54.25 10.30
N HIS A 135 16.48 -53.21 11.07
CA HIS A 135 16.54 -51.81 10.64
C HIS A 135 15.26 -51.14 10.11
N THR A 136 14.31 -50.86 11.01
CA THR A 136 13.62 -49.57 11.02
C THR A 136 13.88 -48.85 12.35
N ARG A 137 15.05 -48.19 12.44
CA ARG A 137 15.21 -47.10 13.42
C ARG A 137 14.17 -46.05 13.05
N SER A 138 13.13 -45.91 13.88
CA SER A 138 12.27 -44.74 13.87
C SER A 138 13.18 -43.51 13.96
N ARG A 139 13.24 -42.75 12.87
CA ARG A 139 14.02 -41.52 12.80
C ARG A 139 13.24 -40.49 13.58
N ALA A 140 13.55 -40.37 14.88
CA ALA A 140 13.06 -39.29 15.70
C ALA A 140 13.34 -37.97 14.97
N GLU A 141 12.29 -37.30 14.52
CA GLU A 141 12.41 -36.02 13.84
C GLU A 141 12.98 -35.01 14.83
N ASN A 142 14.15 -34.46 14.51
CA ASN A 142 14.78 -33.42 15.30
C ASN A 142 13.86 -32.18 15.29
N PRO A 143 13.30 -31.73 16.43
CA PRO A 143 12.43 -30.53 16.46
C PRO A 143 13.21 -29.21 16.30
N SER A 144 14.48 -29.28 15.89
CA SER A 144 15.49 -28.24 16.09
C SER A 144 15.77 -27.36 14.87
N SER A 145 15.27 -27.70 13.68
CA SER A 145 15.33 -26.83 12.50
C SER A 145 14.02 -26.07 12.33
N LEU A 146 14.04 -24.76 12.56
CA LEU A 146 13.03 -23.85 12.03
C LEU A 146 12.98 -24.01 10.51
N ASP A 147 11.81 -24.38 9.98
CA ASP A 147 11.58 -24.37 8.54
C ASP A 147 11.71 -22.94 8.00
N SER A 148 12.64 -22.75 7.05
CA SER A 148 12.96 -21.45 6.47
C SER A 148 11.85 -20.89 5.58
N ALA A 149 10.90 -21.72 5.13
CA ALA A 149 9.72 -21.26 4.40
C ALA A 149 8.72 -20.56 5.33
N THR A 150 8.53 -21.08 6.56
CA THR A 150 7.60 -20.53 7.55
C THR A 150 8.21 -19.50 8.50
N VAL A 151 9.52 -19.53 8.78
CA VAL A 151 10.18 -18.55 9.66
C VAL A 151 11.36 -17.86 8.98
N ARG A 152 11.20 -16.55 8.75
CA ARG A 152 12.21 -15.68 8.13
C ARG A 152 12.94 -14.88 9.18
N VAL A 153 14.26 -15.07 9.27
CA VAL A 153 15.15 -14.32 10.18
C VAL A 153 16.02 -13.36 9.37
N LYS A 154 16.18 -12.12 9.82
CA LYS A 154 17.17 -11.16 9.29
C LYS A 154 17.94 -10.54 10.46
N THR A 155 19.26 -10.45 10.32
CA THR A 155 20.13 -9.78 11.31
C THR A 155 20.74 -8.53 10.70
N PHE A 156 20.63 -7.42 11.41
CA PHE A 156 21.23 -6.14 11.08
C PHE A 156 22.19 -5.80 12.21
N ASP A 157 23.48 -5.98 11.97
CA ASP A 157 24.53 -5.62 12.92
C ASP A 157 25.14 -4.26 12.52
N SER A 158 25.58 -3.49 13.51
CA SER A 158 26.36 -2.26 13.32
C SER A 158 27.88 -2.49 13.37
N GLY A 159 28.31 -3.64 13.88
CA GLY A 159 29.71 -3.94 14.20
C GLY A 159 30.25 -3.15 15.40
N LYS A 160 29.39 -2.47 16.16
CA LYS A 160 29.74 -1.59 17.27
C LYS A 160 29.01 -2.01 18.56
N PRO A 161 29.62 -1.83 19.74
CA PRO A 161 28.96 -2.09 21.01
C PRO A 161 27.63 -1.33 21.14
N GLY A 162 26.65 -1.97 21.78
CA GLY A 162 25.30 -1.42 21.99
C GLY A 162 24.26 -2.53 22.14
N PRO A 163 22.98 -2.18 22.38
CA PRO A 163 21.95 -3.16 22.70
C PRO A 163 21.62 -4.17 21.58
N SER A 164 21.19 -5.35 22.00
CA SER A 164 20.68 -6.45 21.18
C SER A 164 19.15 -6.45 21.24
N VAL A 165 18.48 -6.17 20.12
CA VAL A 165 17.00 -6.08 20.04
C VAL A 165 16.46 -7.16 19.10
N LEU A 166 15.56 -7.99 19.61
CA LEU A 166 14.83 -9.01 18.84
C LEU A 166 13.38 -8.55 18.61
N VAL A 167 13.00 -8.37 17.34
CA VAL A 167 11.62 -8.01 16.95
C VAL A 167 10.94 -9.20 16.28
N VAL A 168 9.80 -9.63 16.81
CA VAL A 168 9.01 -10.78 16.33
C VAL A 168 7.68 -10.30 15.77
N ALA A 169 7.21 -10.86 14.65
CA ALA A 169 5.89 -10.59 14.08
C ALA A 169 5.29 -11.82 13.40
N GLY A 170 3.96 -11.94 13.40
CA GLY A 170 3.23 -13.04 12.78
C GLY A 170 2.89 -14.17 13.75
N GLY A 171 2.81 -15.40 13.25
CA GLY A 171 2.38 -16.55 14.07
C GLY A 171 0.88 -16.57 14.35
N ARG A 172 0.09 -15.87 13.53
CA ARG A 172 -1.38 -15.82 13.55
C ARG A 172 -1.91 -15.53 12.15
N ARG A 173 -3.07 -16.12 11.79
CA ARG A 173 -3.67 -16.04 10.43
C ARG A 173 -4.03 -14.63 9.95
N ASP A 174 -4.24 -13.70 10.88
CA ASP A 174 -4.70 -12.32 10.65
C ASP A 174 -3.58 -11.29 10.55
N GLN A 175 -2.36 -11.58 11.02
CA GLN A 175 -1.26 -10.61 11.19
C GLN A 175 -0.44 -10.31 9.93
N ARG A 176 -1.09 -9.90 8.85
CA ARG A 176 -0.38 -9.53 7.60
C ARG A 176 0.42 -8.24 7.73
N PHE A 177 -0.10 -7.20 8.40
CA PHE A 177 0.56 -5.89 8.47
C PHE A 177 1.77 -5.81 9.42
N PRO A 178 1.79 -6.49 10.59
CA PRO A 178 3.01 -6.66 11.38
C PRO A 178 4.19 -7.23 10.56
N LEU A 179 3.94 -8.25 9.72
CA LEU A 179 4.96 -8.85 8.84
C LEU A 179 5.48 -7.88 7.75
N HIS A 180 4.61 -7.02 7.20
CA HIS A 180 5.03 -5.99 6.25
C HIS A 180 5.91 -4.92 6.92
N ALA A 181 5.54 -4.46 8.11
CA ALA A 181 6.35 -3.53 8.88
C ALA A 181 7.73 -4.13 9.24
N LEU A 182 7.75 -5.40 9.67
CA LEU A 182 8.97 -6.13 9.99
C LEU A 182 9.96 -6.19 8.81
N ASN A 183 9.45 -6.40 7.59
CA ASN A 183 10.27 -6.43 6.39
C ASN A 183 10.93 -5.08 6.07
N GLN A 184 10.32 -3.97 6.47
CA GLN A 184 10.77 -2.60 6.22
C GLN A 184 11.77 -2.08 7.28
N LEU A 185 11.92 -2.75 8.44
CA LEU A 185 12.87 -2.33 9.49
C LEU A 185 14.34 -2.34 9.02
N GLY A 186 14.66 -3.17 8.02
CA GLY A 186 15.97 -3.18 7.36
C GLY A 186 16.27 -1.93 6.53
N GLY A 187 15.31 -1.00 6.41
CA GLY A 187 15.49 0.31 5.79
C GLY A 187 16.40 1.27 6.57
N TRP A 188 16.66 0.99 7.84
CA TRP A 188 17.37 1.91 8.74
C TRP A 188 18.84 1.50 8.92
N SER A 189 19.73 2.50 8.96
CA SER A 189 21.11 2.32 9.36
C SER A 189 21.21 2.23 10.88
N LEU A 190 22.08 1.34 11.38
CA LEU A 190 22.39 1.26 12.81
C LEU A 190 23.75 1.92 13.09
N SER A 191 23.83 2.66 14.19
CA SER A 191 25.05 3.28 14.75
C SER A 191 25.69 2.45 15.85
N ALA A 192 24.91 1.62 16.55
CA ALA A 192 25.31 0.83 17.69
C ALA A 192 24.43 -0.43 17.82
N GLY A 193 24.98 -1.50 18.40
CA GLY A 193 24.24 -2.72 18.70
C GLY A 193 23.77 -3.51 17.48
N LYS A 194 22.77 -4.37 17.72
CA LYS A 194 22.30 -5.42 16.80
C LYS A 194 20.77 -5.51 16.82
N LEU A 195 20.14 -5.47 15.64
CA LEU A 195 18.71 -5.72 15.45
C LEU A 195 18.52 -7.07 14.76
N VAL A 196 17.78 -7.98 15.40
CA VAL A 196 17.31 -9.23 14.79
C VAL A 196 15.81 -9.13 14.54
N THR A 197 15.36 -9.47 13.34
CA THR A 197 13.93 -9.55 13.03
C THR A 197 13.51 -10.97 12.67
N VAL A 198 12.38 -11.42 13.21
CA VAL A 198 11.83 -12.76 12.99
C VAL A 198 10.36 -12.67 12.56
N GLY A 199 10.11 -13.00 11.29
CA GLY A 199 8.78 -13.02 10.69
C GLY A 199 8.27 -14.45 10.58
N ILE A 200 7.08 -14.70 11.11
CA ILE A 200 6.48 -16.03 11.21
C ILE A 200 5.25 -16.09 10.28
N ASP A 201 5.40 -16.76 9.14
CA ASP A 201 4.38 -17.00 8.12
C ASP A 201 3.63 -18.32 8.39
N ALA A 202 3.14 -18.45 9.63
CA ALA A 202 2.46 -19.62 10.14
C ALA A 202 1.25 -19.20 11.00
N PRO A 203 0.22 -20.06 11.15
CA PRO A 203 -0.98 -19.74 11.93
C PRO A 203 -0.75 -19.74 13.45
N SER A 204 0.42 -20.17 13.91
CA SER A 204 0.87 -20.22 15.30
C SER A 204 2.36 -19.89 15.39
N ILE A 205 2.85 -19.53 16.58
CA ILE A 205 4.28 -19.36 16.86
C ILE A 205 4.93 -20.75 17.05
N PRO A 206 5.96 -21.13 16.27
CA PRO A 206 6.63 -22.43 16.43
C PRO A 206 7.43 -22.53 17.73
N ALA A 207 7.40 -23.69 18.39
CA ALA A 207 8.14 -23.93 19.64
C ALA A 207 9.66 -23.69 19.51
N ALA A 208 10.24 -24.01 18.35
CA ALA A 208 11.66 -23.77 18.04
C ALA A 208 12.07 -22.28 18.06
N LEU A 209 11.12 -21.34 18.12
CA LEU A 209 11.43 -19.92 18.30
C LEU A 209 12.12 -19.63 19.64
N ALA A 210 11.82 -20.39 20.71
CA ALA A 210 12.45 -20.20 22.02
C ALA A 210 13.97 -20.39 21.96
N ALA A 211 14.43 -21.47 21.30
CA ALA A 211 15.85 -21.72 21.08
C ALA A 211 16.51 -20.66 20.18
N ARG A 212 15.77 -20.15 19.18
CA ARG A 212 16.25 -19.04 18.32
C ARG A 212 16.40 -17.73 19.11
N ALA A 213 15.46 -17.41 19.99
CA ALA A 213 15.53 -16.22 20.84
C ALA A 213 16.72 -16.30 21.81
N ALA A 214 16.91 -17.44 22.47
CA ALA A 214 18.09 -17.70 23.31
C ALA A 214 19.41 -17.56 22.53
N ALA A 215 19.49 -18.10 21.31
CA ALA A 215 20.67 -17.97 20.45
C ALA A 215 20.93 -16.53 19.94
N CYS A 216 19.98 -15.60 20.07
CA CYS A 216 20.17 -14.20 19.73
C CYS A 216 20.71 -13.36 20.91
N ASP A 217 20.52 -13.84 22.14
CA ASP A 217 20.76 -13.15 23.41
C ASP A 217 20.34 -11.66 23.38
N PRO A 218 19.02 -11.37 23.40
CA PRO A 218 18.50 -10.01 23.28
C PRO A 218 18.31 -9.33 24.64
N ASP A 219 18.86 -8.13 24.81
CA ASP A 219 18.53 -7.20 25.90
C ASP A 219 17.04 -6.80 25.87
N TRP A 220 16.45 -6.75 24.66
CA TRP A 220 15.06 -6.37 24.41
C TRP A 220 14.38 -7.32 23.44
N ILE A 221 13.18 -7.80 23.80
CA ILE A 221 12.31 -8.58 22.93
C ILE A 221 10.96 -7.87 22.71
N ILE A 222 10.63 -7.62 21.45
CA ILE A 222 9.46 -6.84 21.03
C ILE A 222 8.59 -7.69 20.11
N GLU A 223 7.34 -7.95 20.51
CA GLU A 223 6.34 -8.61 19.64
C GLU A 223 5.42 -7.57 19.00
N LEU A 224 5.30 -7.61 17.67
CA LEU A 224 4.38 -6.79 16.89
C LEU A 224 3.07 -7.54 16.64
N ARG A 225 1.96 -6.99 17.13
CA ARG A 225 0.62 -7.58 17.01
C ARG A 225 -0.38 -6.58 16.46
N GLU A 226 -1.38 -7.09 15.77
CA GLU A 226 -2.53 -6.29 15.34
C GLU A 226 -3.81 -6.98 15.79
N ASP A 227 -4.74 -6.20 16.31
CA ASP A 227 -6.09 -6.62 16.69
C ASP A 227 -7.14 -5.89 15.86
N PHE A 228 -8.35 -6.44 15.74
CA PHE A 228 -9.42 -5.81 14.94
C PHE A 228 -9.96 -4.49 15.50
N TYR A 229 -9.91 -4.30 16.82
CA TYR A 229 -10.50 -3.17 17.52
C TYR A 229 -9.60 -2.69 18.65
N TYR A 230 -9.76 -1.42 19.00
CA TYR A 230 -9.39 -0.92 20.32
C TYR A 230 -10.18 -1.66 21.42
N PRO A 231 -9.69 -1.68 22.67
CA PRO A 231 -10.39 -2.20 23.84
C PRO A 231 -11.83 -1.71 23.94
N ARG A 232 -12.77 -2.65 24.05
CA ARG A 232 -14.22 -2.41 24.17
C ARG A 232 -14.78 -3.29 25.28
N GLU A 233 -15.77 -2.79 25.99
CA GLU A 233 -16.48 -3.56 27.00
C GLU A 233 -17.07 -4.85 26.38
N GLY A 234 -16.95 -5.97 27.10
CA GLY A 234 -17.37 -7.28 26.62
C GLY A 234 -16.49 -7.92 25.53
N LEU A 235 -15.43 -7.25 25.03
CA LEU A 235 -14.54 -7.78 23.99
C LEU A 235 -13.09 -7.89 24.47
N ALA A 236 -12.47 -9.06 24.23
CA ALA A 236 -11.07 -9.32 24.51
C ALA A 236 -10.14 -8.72 23.43
N THR A 237 -10.18 -7.39 23.24
CA THR A 237 -9.41 -6.67 22.23
C THR A 237 -8.40 -5.71 22.85
N LEU A 238 -7.22 -5.60 22.23
CA LEU A 238 -6.04 -4.90 22.74
C LEU A 238 -5.51 -3.82 21.78
N GLY A 239 -6.18 -3.53 20.66
CA GLY A 239 -5.74 -2.53 19.68
C GLY A 239 -5.40 -1.15 20.29
N GLY A 240 -4.26 -0.58 19.92
CA GLY A 240 -3.79 0.67 20.53
C GLY A 240 -3.24 0.48 21.94
N SER A 241 -2.60 -0.65 22.24
CA SER A 241 -2.00 -0.92 23.54
C SER A 241 -0.50 -1.23 23.45
N LEU A 242 0.28 -0.66 24.37
CA LEU A 242 1.64 -1.12 24.67
C LEU A 242 1.56 -1.94 25.96
N ILE A 243 1.89 -3.22 25.90
CA ILE A 243 1.72 -4.15 27.02
C ILE A 243 3.09 -4.61 27.49
N HIS A 244 3.40 -4.37 28.76
CA HIS A 244 4.65 -4.77 29.40
C HIS A 244 4.51 -4.75 30.93
N ALA A 245 5.37 -5.48 31.63
CA ALA A 245 5.41 -5.52 33.09
C ALA A 245 5.71 -4.14 33.71
N ASP A 246 5.32 -3.94 34.97
CA ASP A 246 5.62 -2.71 35.69
C ASP A 246 7.11 -2.66 36.08
N ASN A 247 7.85 -1.78 35.43
CA ASN A 247 9.30 -1.61 35.55
C ASN A 247 9.66 -0.21 35.05
N ALA A 248 10.52 0.51 35.78
CA ALA A 248 10.88 1.89 35.45
C ALA A 248 11.46 2.06 34.04
N GLY A 249 12.36 1.17 33.60
CA GLY A 249 12.97 1.20 32.27
C GLY A 249 11.96 0.92 31.15
N LEU A 250 11.06 -0.06 31.37
CA LEU A 250 9.96 -0.33 30.44
C LEU A 250 8.97 0.84 30.38
N ALA A 251 8.68 1.49 31.53
CA ALA A 251 7.81 2.65 31.61
C ALA A 251 8.38 3.89 30.89
N GLU A 252 9.69 4.12 30.95
CA GLU A 252 10.36 5.14 30.14
C GLU A 252 10.29 4.85 28.65
N MET A 253 10.59 3.61 28.24
CA MET A 253 10.46 3.17 26.85
C MET A 253 9.03 3.38 26.33
N SER A 254 8.05 2.93 27.11
CA SER A 254 6.62 3.06 26.83
C SER A 254 6.12 4.51 26.77
N ARG A 255 6.75 5.43 27.51
CA ARG A 255 6.51 6.87 27.37
C ARG A 255 7.00 7.35 26.00
N ALA A 256 8.28 7.11 25.66
CA ALA A 256 8.85 7.52 24.37
C ALA A 256 8.10 6.94 23.15
N LEU A 257 7.64 5.68 23.23
CA LEU A 257 6.83 5.04 22.20
C LEU A 257 5.44 5.68 22.07
N ARG A 258 4.76 5.98 23.19
CA ARG A 258 3.46 6.65 23.18
C ARG A 258 3.56 8.07 22.66
N ASP A 259 4.56 8.83 23.09
CA ASP A 259 4.77 10.21 22.64
C ASP A 259 4.98 10.25 21.12
N ALA A 260 5.80 9.33 20.58
CA ALA A 260 6.04 9.21 19.15
C ALA A 260 4.77 8.84 18.35
N ILE A 261 4.00 7.84 18.76
CA ILE A 261 2.81 7.40 18.01
C ILE A 261 1.60 8.33 18.18
N ASN A 262 1.41 8.90 19.37
CA ASN A 262 0.26 9.75 19.66
C ASN A 262 0.38 11.16 19.09
N ALA A 263 1.60 11.66 18.86
CA ALA A 263 1.84 12.91 18.14
C ALA A 263 1.28 12.88 16.70
N GLU A 264 1.24 11.72 16.05
CA GLU A 264 0.68 11.51 14.71
C GLU A 264 -0.85 11.30 14.72
N LEU A 265 -1.47 11.21 15.90
CA LEU A 265 -2.88 10.89 16.07
C LEU A 265 -3.65 12.11 16.58
N ALA A 266 -4.23 12.86 15.65
CA ALA A 266 -5.06 14.03 15.94
C ALA A 266 -6.33 13.75 16.76
N ASP A 267 -6.78 12.49 16.83
CA ASP A 267 -7.91 12.05 17.65
C ASP A 267 -7.41 11.35 18.94
N PRO A 268 -7.60 11.96 20.13
CA PRO A 268 -7.22 11.37 21.41
C PRO A 268 -7.90 10.03 21.72
N GLN A 269 -9.04 9.70 21.08
CA GLN A 269 -9.68 8.39 21.25
C GLN A 269 -8.84 7.27 20.62
N GLY A 270 -8.02 7.59 19.61
CA GLY A 270 -7.07 6.66 19.00
C GLY A 270 -5.73 6.53 19.75
N HIS A 271 -5.48 7.32 20.80
CA HIS A 271 -4.18 7.33 21.48
C HIS A 271 -3.85 5.99 22.14
N PHE A 272 -2.62 5.53 21.89
CA PHE A 272 -2.07 4.30 22.44
C PHE A 272 -1.87 4.43 23.94
N LYS A 273 -2.22 3.37 24.68
CA LYS A 273 -2.19 3.33 26.15
C LYS A 273 -1.29 2.20 26.65
N TRP A 274 -0.59 2.43 27.75
CA TRP A 274 0.08 1.34 28.46
C TRP A 274 -0.95 0.44 29.16
N ARG A 275 -0.66 -0.86 29.25
CA ARG A 275 -1.40 -1.85 30.03
C ARG A 275 -0.44 -2.86 30.67
N LEU A 276 -0.82 -3.37 31.84
CA LEU A 276 -0.20 -4.55 32.44
C LEU A 276 -0.54 -5.81 31.63
N PRO A 277 0.33 -6.83 31.61
CA PRO A 277 0.01 -8.15 31.06
C PRO A 277 -1.15 -8.79 31.84
N ASN A 278 -2.03 -9.47 31.12
CA ASN A 278 -3.16 -10.19 31.68
C ASN A 278 -3.47 -11.45 30.84
N GLN A 279 -4.51 -12.21 31.20
CA GLN A 279 -4.88 -13.45 30.50
C GLN A 279 -5.17 -13.28 29.00
N THR A 280 -5.69 -12.11 28.56
CA THR A 280 -5.93 -11.84 27.12
C THR A 280 -4.66 -11.41 26.37
N SER A 281 -3.59 -11.08 27.09
CA SER A 281 -2.31 -10.59 26.55
C SER A 281 -1.28 -11.68 26.26
N SER A 282 -1.70 -12.95 26.11
CA SER A 282 -0.81 -14.08 25.78
C SER A 282 0.14 -13.72 24.63
N SER A 283 1.45 -13.79 24.88
CA SER A 283 2.52 -13.31 24.00
C SER A 283 3.79 -14.13 24.20
N PHE A 284 4.51 -14.37 23.10
CA PHE A 284 5.82 -15.01 23.16
C PHE A 284 6.84 -14.08 23.81
N ALA A 285 6.91 -12.80 23.40
CA ALA A 285 7.87 -11.85 23.95
C ALA A 285 7.73 -11.68 25.47
N LEU A 286 6.51 -11.46 25.96
CA LEU A 286 6.26 -11.28 27.40
C LEU A 286 6.60 -12.54 28.21
N SER A 287 6.22 -13.72 27.72
CA SER A 287 6.51 -15.00 28.39
C SER A 287 8.02 -15.29 28.40
N TRP A 288 8.69 -15.09 27.27
CA TRP A 288 10.11 -15.38 27.12
C TRP A 288 10.97 -14.42 27.94
N GLY A 289 10.70 -13.11 27.90
CA GLY A 289 11.44 -12.13 28.69
C GLY A 289 11.28 -12.32 30.20
N ALA A 290 10.08 -12.67 30.67
CA ALA A 290 9.86 -13.01 32.07
C ALA A 290 10.65 -14.24 32.55
N GLN A 291 10.94 -15.19 31.65
CA GLN A 291 11.73 -16.39 31.94
C GLN A 291 13.25 -16.14 31.87
N HIS A 292 13.71 -15.20 31.05
CA HIS A 292 15.13 -14.99 30.74
C HIS A 292 15.69 -13.65 31.24
N GLY A 293 14.89 -12.81 31.91
CA GLY A 293 15.31 -11.50 32.43
C GLY A 293 15.41 -10.37 31.39
N ALA A 294 15.02 -10.62 30.13
CA ALA A 294 15.08 -9.63 29.06
C ALA A 294 13.91 -8.63 29.09
N ASN A 295 14.14 -7.40 28.62
CA ASN A 295 13.12 -6.37 28.55
C ASN A 295 12.06 -6.72 27.48
N ALA A 296 10.84 -7.04 27.89
CA ALA A 296 9.79 -7.51 26.98
C ALA A 296 8.65 -6.53 26.80
N MET A 297 8.24 -6.32 25.53
CA MET A 297 7.05 -5.53 25.18
C MET A 297 6.23 -6.22 24.09
N LEU A 298 4.90 -6.21 24.25
CA LEU A 298 3.94 -6.52 23.20
C LEU A 298 3.31 -5.21 22.70
N LEU A 299 3.44 -4.94 21.40
CA LEU A 299 3.01 -3.70 20.76
C LEU A 299 1.82 -3.98 19.84
N VAL A 300 0.62 -3.58 20.28
CA VAL A 300 -0.65 -3.92 19.61
C VAL A 300 -1.23 -2.73 18.86
N THR A 301 -1.25 -2.79 17.53
CA THR A 301 -1.97 -1.83 16.68
C THR A 301 -3.44 -2.27 16.48
N SER A 302 -4.26 -1.38 15.91
CA SER A 302 -5.66 -1.67 15.60
C SER A 302 -5.90 -1.66 14.10
N ALA A 303 -6.65 -2.64 13.58
CA ALA A 303 -7.10 -2.68 12.19
C ALA A 303 -8.13 -1.58 11.87
N ARG A 304 -8.78 -1.01 12.89
CA ARG A 304 -9.90 -0.06 12.75
C ARG A 304 -9.80 1.11 13.72
N ARG A 305 -10.35 2.26 13.35
CA ARG A 305 -10.40 3.49 14.17
C ARG A 305 -11.25 3.30 15.43
N ASN A 306 -10.90 4.00 16.50
CA ASN A 306 -11.68 3.99 17.75
C ASN A 306 -12.92 4.91 17.67
N THR A 307 -13.76 4.69 16.65
CA THR A 307 -14.97 5.49 16.40
C THR A 307 -16.22 4.62 16.42
N THR A 308 -17.39 5.27 16.49
CA THR A 308 -18.71 4.65 16.35
C THR A 308 -19.50 5.36 15.24
N PRO A 309 -19.85 4.70 14.13
CA PRO A 309 -19.37 3.37 13.72
C PRO A 309 -17.86 3.38 13.50
N THR A 310 -17.24 2.21 13.66
CA THR A 310 -15.81 2.06 13.40
C THR A 310 -15.53 2.00 11.90
N ARG A 311 -14.34 2.43 11.48
CA ARG A 311 -13.89 2.38 10.09
C ARG A 311 -12.52 1.74 10.01
N ASP A 312 -12.29 0.92 8.98
CA ASP A 312 -10.98 0.32 8.70
C ASP A 312 -9.88 1.41 8.62
N LEU A 313 -8.72 1.13 9.21
CA LEU A 313 -7.51 1.88 8.96
C LEU A 313 -6.84 1.39 7.66
N ARG A 314 -6.23 2.32 6.93
CA ARG A 314 -5.45 2.06 5.72
C ARG A 314 -4.28 1.12 6.03
N ALA A 315 -3.86 0.31 5.05
CA ALA A 315 -2.77 -0.64 5.20
C ALA A 315 -1.45 0.08 5.51
N ALA A 316 -1.13 1.14 4.76
CA ALA A 316 0.05 1.97 5.00
C ALA A 316 0.07 2.57 6.42
N VAL A 317 -1.08 3.03 6.93
CA VAL A 317 -1.18 3.57 8.31
C VAL A 317 -0.89 2.49 9.35
N ARG A 318 -1.48 1.30 9.21
CA ARG A 318 -1.28 0.16 10.14
C ARG A 318 0.19 -0.30 10.14
N ILE A 319 0.79 -0.42 8.96
CA ILE A 319 2.22 -0.73 8.78
C ILE A 319 3.12 0.35 9.41
N ARG A 320 2.82 1.63 9.15
CA ARG A 320 3.61 2.75 9.67
C ARG A 320 3.53 2.86 11.19
N GLN A 321 2.37 2.58 11.81
CA GLN A 321 2.25 2.56 13.28
C GLN A 321 3.22 1.55 13.91
N HIS A 322 3.36 0.35 13.35
CA HIS A 322 4.36 -0.62 13.79
C HIS A 322 5.79 -0.10 13.62
N ARG A 323 6.13 0.42 12.43
CA ARG A 323 7.46 1.03 12.18
C ARG A 323 7.77 2.15 13.17
N LEU A 324 6.81 3.04 13.44
CA LEU A 324 7.00 4.19 14.32
C LEU A 324 7.31 3.79 15.76
N LEU A 325 6.63 2.77 16.28
CA LEU A 325 6.93 2.23 17.62
C LEU A 325 8.32 1.58 17.70
N VAL A 326 8.71 0.77 16.71
CA VAL A 326 10.06 0.16 16.69
C VAL A 326 11.14 1.22 16.48
N HIS A 327 10.92 2.20 15.59
CA HIS A 327 11.83 3.31 15.37
C HIS A 327 12.00 4.15 16.65
N ALA A 328 10.93 4.41 17.39
CA ALA A 328 11.00 5.09 18.69
C ALA A 328 11.82 4.28 19.71
N ALA A 329 11.65 2.95 19.75
CA ALA A 329 12.43 2.06 20.63
C ALA A 329 13.92 2.12 20.29
N LEU A 330 14.28 1.86 19.03
CA LEU A 330 15.67 1.88 18.57
C LEU A 330 16.32 3.26 18.72
N ARG A 331 15.55 4.36 18.64
CA ARG A 331 16.06 5.71 18.92
C ARG A 331 16.28 5.96 20.41
N ARG A 332 15.40 5.47 21.30
CA ARG A 332 15.57 5.57 22.77
C ARG A 332 16.76 4.74 23.27
N LEU A 333 17.13 3.70 22.53
CA LEU A 333 18.31 2.84 22.72
C LEU A 333 19.56 3.32 21.99
N GLU A 334 19.53 4.49 21.32
CA GLU A 334 20.66 5.10 20.60
C GLU A 334 21.26 4.24 19.46
N MET A 335 20.51 3.22 19.01
CA MET A 335 20.94 2.26 17.99
C MET A 335 20.82 2.80 16.56
N LEU A 336 20.01 3.83 16.33
CA LEU A 336 19.74 4.35 14.99
C LEU A 336 20.79 5.37 14.52
N GLY A 337 21.32 5.15 13.31
CA GLY A 337 22.24 6.08 12.66
C GLY A 337 21.59 7.44 12.34
N PRO A 338 22.40 8.49 12.12
CA PRO A 338 21.93 9.87 11.96
C PRO A 338 20.98 10.07 10.78
N GLU A 339 21.02 9.19 9.77
CA GLU A 339 20.14 9.18 8.59
C GLU A 339 18.97 8.19 8.66
N ALA A 340 18.75 7.54 9.80
CA ALA A 340 17.55 6.73 10.00
C ALA A 340 16.31 7.63 10.09
N ARG A 341 15.27 7.28 9.34
CA ARG A 341 13.95 7.95 9.31
C ARG A 341 12.89 6.86 9.24
N VAL A 342 11.82 6.99 10.03
CA VAL A 342 10.69 6.02 10.04
C VAL A 342 10.10 5.76 8.65
N ASP A 343 10.09 6.79 7.80
CA ASP A 343 9.51 6.77 6.45
C ASP A 343 10.51 6.33 5.36
N ARG A 344 11.72 5.86 5.74
CA ARG A 344 12.66 5.15 4.85
C ARG A 344 12.37 3.66 4.91
N PHE A 345 11.88 3.10 3.80
CA PHE A 345 11.36 1.72 3.72
C PHE A 345 12.46 0.69 3.45
N VAL A 346 13.47 1.06 2.64
CA VAL A 346 14.56 0.18 2.24
C VAL A 346 15.88 0.94 2.22
N ASN A 347 16.96 0.24 2.59
CA ASN A 347 18.30 0.79 2.61
C ASN A 347 18.95 0.50 1.25
N ARG A 348 19.01 1.52 0.39
CA ARG A 348 19.52 1.38 -0.99
C ARG A 348 21.00 1.04 -1.05
N ASP A 349 21.79 1.38 -0.03
CA ASP A 349 23.22 1.09 0.05
C ASP A 349 23.50 -0.39 0.36
N ARG A 350 22.56 -1.07 1.04
CA ARG A 350 22.63 -2.52 1.31
C ARG A 350 22.23 -3.38 0.10
N ALA A 351 21.72 -2.79 -0.99
CA ALA A 351 21.38 -3.49 -2.22
C ALA A 351 22.60 -3.67 -3.15
N LYS A 352 23.58 -4.47 -2.72
CA LYS A 352 24.76 -4.81 -3.55
C LYS A 352 24.83 -6.28 -3.94
N THR A 353 25.26 -6.48 -5.19
CA THR A 353 25.72 -7.73 -5.85
C THR A 353 24.75 -8.93 -5.83
N GLY A 354 24.01 -9.10 -6.92
CA GLY A 354 23.23 -10.31 -7.20
C GLY A 354 22.07 -10.05 -8.16
N SER A 355 21.03 -9.40 -7.65
CA SER A 355 19.86 -8.97 -8.43
C SER A 355 19.37 -7.62 -7.93
N ARG A 356 19.29 -6.61 -8.81
CA ARG A 356 18.69 -5.32 -8.47
C ARG A 356 17.18 -5.52 -8.37
N LYS A 357 16.64 -5.47 -7.15
CA LYS A 357 15.19 -5.37 -6.95
C LYS A 357 14.66 -4.05 -7.51
N LEU A 358 13.43 -4.09 -8.01
CA LEU A 358 12.66 -2.92 -8.41
C LEU A 358 11.65 -2.57 -7.31
N TYR A 359 11.79 -1.41 -6.70
CA TYR A 359 10.95 -1.01 -5.56
C TYR A 359 9.76 -0.17 -5.99
N VAL A 360 8.54 -0.61 -5.64
CA VAL A 360 7.29 0.03 -6.08
C VAL A 360 6.48 0.54 -4.89
N ALA A 361 6.19 1.84 -4.88
CA ALA A 361 5.31 2.48 -3.90
C ALA A 361 3.86 2.44 -4.42
N ILE A 362 2.91 1.89 -3.65
CA ILE A 362 1.49 1.87 -3.99
C ILE A 362 0.75 2.89 -3.12
N TYR A 363 0.13 3.92 -3.70
CA TYR A 363 -0.54 4.97 -2.92
C TYR A 363 -1.76 4.43 -2.14
N ASP A 364 -1.74 4.61 -0.82
CA ASP A 364 -2.79 4.17 0.12
C ASP A 364 -3.25 5.30 1.06
N GLY A 365 -3.66 6.43 0.47
CA GLY A 365 -4.26 7.56 1.18
C GLY A 365 -5.77 7.73 0.93
N PRO A 366 -6.38 8.83 1.37
CA PRO A 366 -7.72 9.23 0.93
C PRO A 366 -7.84 9.21 -0.61
N GLY A 367 -9.02 8.86 -1.12
CA GLY A 367 -9.31 8.85 -2.56
C GLY A 367 -8.84 7.62 -3.36
N SER A 368 -8.12 6.63 -2.78
CA SER A 368 -7.69 5.43 -3.52
C SER A 368 -8.44 4.14 -3.18
N GLY A 369 -8.38 3.15 -4.07
CA GLY A 369 -8.70 1.75 -3.76
C GLY A 369 -7.79 1.13 -2.68
N ARG A 370 -7.96 -0.15 -2.38
CA ARG A 370 -7.07 -0.88 -1.44
C ARG A 370 -5.75 -1.25 -2.17
N PRO A 371 -4.57 -1.12 -1.53
CA PRO A 371 -3.29 -1.32 -2.21
C PRO A 371 -2.85 -2.79 -2.28
N MET A 372 -3.39 -3.65 -1.39
CA MET A 372 -2.88 -5.01 -1.21
C MET A 372 -3.05 -5.95 -2.41
N PRO A 373 -4.07 -5.83 -3.27
CA PRO A 373 -4.11 -6.53 -4.56
C PRO A 373 -2.87 -6.20 -5.40
N PHE A 374 -2.62 -4.92 -5.70
CA PHE A 374 -1.41 -4.48 -6.43
C PHE A 374 -0.10 -4.98 -5.81
N VAL A 375 0.05 -4.93 -4.48
CA VAL A 375 1.23 -5.48 -3.80
C VAL A 375 1.38 -6.98 -4.05
N THR A 376 0.29 -7.73 -3.95
CA THR A 376 0.26 -9.20 -4.13
C THR A 376 0.52 -9.57 -5.58
N ASP A 377 -0.17 -8.94 -6.52
CA ASP A 377 -0.12 -9.25 -7.95
C ASP A 377 1.27 -8.93 -8.53
N LEU A 378 1.87 -7.81 -8.11
CA LEU A 378 3.22 -7.43 -8.54
C LEU A 378 4.30 -8.36 -7.95
N MET A 379 4.22 -8.72 -6.67
CA MET A 379 5.22 -9.58 -6.03
C MET A 379 5.10 -11.05 -6.46
N ASN A 380 3.90 -11.51 -6.83
CA ASN A 380 3.70 -12.83 -7.42
C ASN A 380 4.07 -12.86 -8.92
N GLY A 381 3.79 -11.77 -9.65
CA GLY A 381 3.99 -11.69 -11.10
C GLY A 381 5.40 -11.32 -11.54
N ILE A 382 6.19 -10.63 -10.71
CA ILE A 382 7.55 -10.18 -11.04
C ILE A 382 8.51 -10.54 -9.88
N PRO A 383 9.31 -11.63 -9.99
CA PRO A 383 10.15 -12.12 -8.89
C PRO A 383 11.19 -11.15 -8.31
N TYR A 384 11.53 -10.10 -9.06
CA TYR A 384 12.48 -9.06 -8.66
C TYR A 384 11.80 -7.77 -8.18
N VAL A 385 10.48 -7.70 -8.11
CA VAL A 385 9.75 -6.54 -7.56
C VAL A 385 9.55 -6.68 -6.05
N GLU A 386 9.66 -5.57 -5.35
CA GLU A 386 9.20 -5.45 -3.96
C GLU A 386 8.28 -4.23 -3.84
N ALA A 387 6.99 -4.49 -3.61
CA ALA A 387 5.96 -3.47 -3.56
C ALA A 387 5.53 -3.17 -2.12
N HIS A 388 5.35 -1.90 -1.78
CA HIS A 388 4.91 -1.47 -0.45
C HIS A 388 3.81 -0.40 -0.55
N PRO A 389 2.77 -0.45 0.30
CA PRO A 389 1.79 0.64 0.36
C PRO A 389 2.42 1.87 1.05
N ILE A 390 2.10 3.07 0.57
CA ILE A 390 2.62 4.34 1.08
C ILE A 390 1.50 5.37 1.30
N HIS A 391 1.47 5.99 2.48
CA HIS A 391 0.49 7.02 2.88
C HIS A 391 0.97 8.43 2.49
N PRO A 392 0.07 9.41 2.21
CA PRO A 392 0.44 10.80 1.93
C PRO A 392 1.43 11.45 2.91
N VAL A 393 1.30 11.14 4.21
CA VAL A 393 2.23 11.61 5.25
C VAL A 393 3.66 11.16 4.96
N GLU A 394 3.85 9.90 4.55
CA GLU A 394 5.15 9.32 4.24
C GLU A 394 5.73 9.89 2.95
N ILE A 395 4.87 10.18 1.96
CA ILE A 395 5.25 10.89 0.73
C ILE A 395 5.76 12.29 1.06
N ARG A 396 5.08 13.03 1.96
CA ARG A 396 5.52 14.35 2.44
C ARG A 396 6.84 14.30 3.21
N SER A 397 7.07 13.23 3.97
CA SER A 397 8.31 12.98 4.72
C SER A 397 9.46 12.40 3.89
N GLY A 398 9.36 12.38 2.56
CA GLY A 398 10.43 11.94 1.66
C GLY A 398 10.47 10.45 1.36
N GLY A 399 9.49 9.65 1.81
CA GLY A 399 9.52 8.18 1.70
C GLY A 399 9.67 7.63 0.27
N LEU A 400 9.28 8.41 -0.75
CA LEU A 400 9.49 8.11 -2.17
C LEU A 400 10.97 7.90 -2.56
N GLU A 401 11.94 8.39 -1.78
CA GLU A 401 13.37 8.11 -1.98
C GLU A 401 13.71 6.60 -1.95
N SER A 402 12.89 5.83 -1.22
CA SER A 402 13.04 4.38 -1.06
C SER A 402 12.67 3.60 -2.34
N PHE A 403 12.08 4.24 -3.34
CA PHE A 403 11.41 3.56 -4.45
C PHE A 403 12.03 3.89 -5.82
N ASP A 404 11.69 3.09 -6.83
CA ASP A 404 11.97 3.31 -8.24
C ASP A 404 10.70 3.72 -9.01
N VAL A 405 9.53 3.23 -8.59
CA VAL A 405 8.21 3.53 -9.19
C VAL A 405 7.20 3.94 -8.11
N ALA A 406 6.30 4.86 -8.42
CA ALA A 406 5.10 5.18 -7.65
C ALA A 406 3.84 4.92 -8.48
N LEU A 407 2.93 4.09 -7.98
CA LEU A 407 1.64 3.75 -8.58
C LEU A 407 0.50 4.40 -7.81
N PHE A 408 -0.31 5.18 -8.52
CA PHE A 408 -1.55 5.79 -8.05
C PHE A 408 -2.74 5.04 -8.65
N PRO A 409 -3.54 4.31 -7.85
CA PRO A 409 -4.63 3.47 -8.34
C PRO A 409 -5.93 4.26 -8.51
N GLY A 410 -6.97 3.58 -9.02
CA GLY A 410 -8.31 4.14 -9.19
C GLY A 410 -8.99 4.62 -7.89
N GLY A 411 -10.06 5.40 -8.05
CA GLY A 411 -10.81 6.02 -6.95
C GLY A 411 -11.29 7.45 -7.30
N MET A 412 -10.99 8.44 -6.44
CA MET A 412 -11.33 9.85 -6.61
C MET A 412 -10.05 10.70 -6.70
N ALA A 413 -9.73 11.20 -7.90
CA ALA A 413 -8.45 11.88 -8.19
C ALA A 413 -8.21 13.14 -7.32
N SER A 414 -9.22 14.00 -7.20
CA SER A 414 -9.19 15.20 -6.35
C SER A 414 -8.85 14.86 -4.89
N HIS A 415 -9.47 13.83 -4.31
CA HIS A 415 -9.19 13.41 -2.94
C HIS A 415 -7.78 12.84 -2.74
N GLN A 416 -7.19 12.22 -3.78
CA GLN A 416 -5.76 11.81 -3.74
C GLN A 416 -4.84 13.04 -3.79
N PHE A 417 -5.15 13.98 -4.69
CA PHE A 417 -4.41 15.22 -4.88
C PHE A 417 -4.42 16.14 -3.63
N ASP A 418 -5.58 16.30 -3.00
CA ASP A 418 -5.75 17.11 -1.79
C ASP A 418 -5.01 16.48 -0.60
N ALA A 419 -5.12 15.17 -0.42
CA ALA A 419 -4.48 14.47 0.70
C ALA A 419 -2.94 14.48 0.63
N LEU A 420 -2.35 14.60 -0.57
CA LEU A 420 -0.91 14.83 -0.74
C LEU A 420 -0.48 16.21 -0.20
N GLU A 421 -1.38 17.19 -0.16
CA GLU A 421 -1.10 18.61 0.14
C GLU A 421 -0.04 19.22 -0.80
N ALA A 422 0.34 20.48 -0.60
CA ALA A 422 1.34 21.14 -1.46
C ALA A 422 2.71 20.43 -1.44
N THR A 423 3.11 19.90 -0.28
CA THR A 423 4.41 19.23 -0.10
C THR A 423 4.44 17.85 -0.76
N GLY A 424 3.38 17.04 -0.64
CA GLY A 424 3.35 15.71 -1.25
C GLY A 424 3.24 15.78 -2.78
N ARG A 425 2.46 16.74 -3.32
CA ARG A 425 2.40 17.00 -4.76
C ARG A 425 3.80 17.33 -5.34
N ARG A 426 4.54 18.22 -4.68
CA ARG A 426 5.93 18.54 -5.02
C ARG A 426 6.88 17.35 -4.85
N ALA A 427 6.67 16.50 -3.84
CA ALA A 427 7.46 15.29 -3.63
C ALA A 427 7.28 14.28 -4.79
N VAL A 428 6.04 14.05 -5.24
CA VAL A 428 5.75 13.18 -6.41
C VAL A 428 6.36 13.78 -7.68
N GLN A 429 6.10 15.05 -8.00
CA GLN A 429 6.70 15.72 -9.16
C GLN A 429 8.23 15.66 -9.12
N GLY A 430 8.85 15.94 -7.97
CA GLY A 430 10.30 15.90 -7.79
C GLY A 430 10.90 14.50 -7.92
N PHE A 431 10.20 13.48 -7.41
CA PHE A 431 10.57 12.06 -7.57
C PHE A 431 10.62 11.66 -9.05
N VAL A 432 9.55 11.94 -9.80
CA VAL A 432 9.50 11.64 -11.24
C VAL A 432 10.56 12.44 -12.00
N ARG A 433 10.67 13.75 -11.76
CA ARG A 433 11.64 14.63 -12.44
C ARG A 433 13.08 14.15 -12.31
N ARG A 434 13.44 13.55 -11.17
CA ARG A 434 14.78 12.99 -10.90
C ARG A 434 15.04 11.63 -11.53
N GLY A 435 14.01 10.90 -11.98
CA GLY A 435 14.15 9.60 -12.65
C GLY A 435 13.16 8.53 -12.17
N GLY A 436 12.33 8.80 -11.17
CA GLY A 436 11.31 7.86 -10.71
C GLY A 436 10.23 7.60 -11.77
N GLY A 437 9.68 6.39 -11.78
CA GLY A 437 8.53 6.01 -12.61
C GLY A 437 7.21 6.43 -11.98
N TYR A 438 6.26 6.92 -12.77
CA TYR A 438 4.87 7.14 -12.34
C TYR A 438 3.92 6.24 -13.13
N ILE A 439 3.05 5.53 -12.41
CA ILE A 439 1.91 4.80 -12.98
C ILE A 439 0.62 5.40 -12.44
N GLY A 440 -0.29 5.79 -13.33
CA GLY A 440 -1.64 6.23 -12.96
C GLY A 440 -2.72 5.33 -13.56
N ILE A 441 -3.64 4.84 -12.74
CA ILE A 441 -4.78 4.03 -13.20
C ILE A 441 -6.08 4.75 -12.83
N CYS A 442 -6.99 4.96 -13.78
CA CYS A 442 -8.27 5.67 -13.59
C CYS A 442 -8.06 7.03 -12.88
N ALA A 443 -8.37 7.17 -11.59
CA ALA A 443 -8.10 8.37 -10.80
C ALA A 443 -6.62 8.79 -10.80
N GLY A 444 -5.69 7.85 -10.75
CA GLY A 444 -4.26 8.15 -10.88
C GLY A 444 -3.87 8.62 -12.28
N ALA A 445 -4.66 8.25 -13.30
CA ALA A 445 -4.48 8.72 -14.68
C ALA A 445 -4.97 10.18 -14.83
N TYR A 446 -6.15 10.51 -14.29
CA TYR A 446 -6.62 11.90 -14.18
C TYR A 446 -5.58 12.79 -13.50
N MET A 447 -5.02 12.32 -12.38
CA MET A 447 -4.10 13.12 -11.58
C MET A 447 -2.75 13.39 -12.28
N ALA A 448 -2.41 12.67 -13.35
CA ALA A 448 -1.19 12.93 -14.14
C ALA A 448 -1.35 14.02 -15.20
N ALA A 449 -2.58 14.30 -15.63
CA ALA A 449 -2.88 15.31 -16.64
C ALA A 449 -2.65 16.74 -16.13
N THR A 450 -2.81 17.67 -17.07
CA THR A 450 -2.81 19.12 -16.85
C THR A 450 -4.25 19.63 -16.71
N GLN A 451 -4.48 20.91 -17.04
CA GLN A 451 -5.79 21.57 -17.13
C GLN A 451 -6.78 20.73 -18.00
N PRO A 452 -8.12 20.86 -17.84
CA PRO A 452 -8.87 22.00 -17.29
C PRO A 452 -9.12 21.97 -15.77
N TYR A 453 -8.79 20.88 -15.07
CA TYR A 453 -9.01 20.84 -13.63
C TYR A 453 -7.98 21.71 -12.89
N THR A 454 -8.44 22.39 -11.84
CA THR A 454 -7.60 23.14 -10.88
C THR A 454 -6.71 22.22 -10.03
N TRP A 455 -6.92 20.91 -10.14
CA TRP A 455 -6.12 19.85 -9.54
C TRP A 455 -5.51 18.96 -10.65
N GLY A 456 -4.31 18.44 -10.39
CA GLY A 456 -3.50 17.71 -11.37
C GLY A 456 -2.01 17.93 -11.11
N LEU A 457 -1.19 16.90 -11.32
CA LEU A 457 0.26 16.97 -11.10
C LEU A 457 1.01 17.49 -12.33
N GLY A 458 0.39 17.57 -13.51
CA GLY A 458 1.01 18.07 -14.73
C GLY A 458 2.26 17.26 -15.14
N LEU A 459 2.12 15.94 -15.20
CA LEU A 459 3.20 14.99 -15.50
C LEU A 459 3.26 14.57 -16.98
N LEU A 460 2.23 14.88 -17.76
CA LEU A 460 2.11 14.61 -19.20
C LEU A 460 1.49 15.83 -19.90
N ASP A 461 1.84 16.07 -21.17
CA ASP A 461 1.16 17.05 -22.03
C ASP A 461 -0.23 16.58 -22.48
N ALA A 462 -1.09 16.24 -21.51
CA ALA A 462 -2.43 15.74 -21.74
C ALA A 462 -3.43 16.61 -20.98
N GLN A 463 -4.52 16.96 -21.65
CA GLN A 463 -5.72 17.54 -21.06
C GLN A 463 -6.83 16.50 -21.06
N ILE A 464 -7.86 16.73 -20.25
CA ILE A 464 -9.01 15.84 -20.13
C ILE A 464 -10.17 16.40 -20.96
N VAL A 465 -10.57 15.62 -21.95
CA VAL A 465 -11.77 15.87 -22.77
C VAL A 465 -13.01 15.48 -21.97
N ASP A 466 -14.15 16.13 -22.26
CA ASP A 466 -15.46 15.75 -21.73
C ASP A 466 -15.57 15.80 -20.19
N HIS A 467 -14.84 16.75 -19.59
CA HIS A 467 -14.63 16.85 -18.14
C HIS A 467 -15.91 17.03 -17.30
N ASP A 468 -16.98 17.58 -17.90
CA ASP A 468 -18.31 17.70 -17.29
C ASP A 468 -19.02 16.34 -17.18
N HIS A 469 -18.76 15.43 -18.12
CA HIS A 469 -19.30 14.07 -18.15
C HIS A 469 -18.29 13.02 -17.62
N TRP A 470 -17.47 13.37 -16.62
CA TRP A 470 -16.51 12.43 -16.01
C TRP A 470 -17.15 11.10 -15.55
N ALA A 471 -18.44 11.14 -15.19
CA ALA A 471 -19.23 9.98 -14.77
C ALA A 471 -19.87 9.17 -15.92
N ARG A 472 -19.29 9.20 -17.14
CA ARG A 472 -19.84 8.62 -18.38
C ARG A 472 -20.08 7.11 -18.41
N GLY A 473 -19.71 6.36 -17.37
CA GLY A 473 -20.19 5.00 -17.15
C GLY A 473 -19.12 4.00 -16.72
N ILE A 474 -19.59 2.81 -16.33
CA ILE A 474 -18.77 1.64 -15.99
C ILE A 474 -19.21 0.48 -16.89
N GLY A 475 -18.25 -0.16 -17.56
CA GLY A 475 -18.54 -1.27 -18.47
C GLY A 475 -17.33 -1.67 -19.31
N THR A 476 -17.51 -2.68 -20.15
CA THR A 476 -16.48 -3.15 -21.07
C THR A 476 -16.49 -2.33 -22.35
N VAL A 477 -15.32 -1.81 -22.73
CA VAL A 477 -15.06 -1.20 -24.04
C VAL A 477 -13.96 -1.98 -24.75
N LYS A 478 -13.82 -1.80 -26.07
CA LYS A 478 -12.69 -2.34 -26.84
C LYS A 478 -11.56 -1.32 -26.93
N ILE A 479 -10.33 -1.77 -26.76
CA ILE A 479 -9.12 -0.99 -27.10
C ILE A 479 -8.23 -1.76 -28.07
N GLU A 480 -7.30 -1.05 -28.71
CA GLU A 480 -6.32 -1.60 -29.65
C GLU A 480 -4.93 -1.00 -29.39
N LEU A 481 -3.88 -1.82 -29.43
CA LEU A 481 -2.50 -1.36 -29.24
C LEU A 481 -1.94 -0.68 -30.48
N THR A 482 -1.28 0.46 -30.27
CA THR A 482 -0.40 1.06 -31.28
C THR A 482 0.88 0.22 -31.45
N PRO A 483 1.69 0.47 -32.50
CA PRO A 483 3.04 -0.10 -32.57
C PRO A 483 3.90 0.22 -31.33
N ALA A 484 3.62 1.33 -30.64
CA ALA A 484 4.26 1.65 -29.37
C ALA A 484 3.76 0.78 -28.22
N GLY A 485 2.44 0.63 -28.07
CA GLY A 485 1.85 -0.27 -27.09
C GLY A 485 2.33 -1.72 -27.26
N GLN A 486 2.49 -2.19 -28.50
CA GLN A 486 3.02 -3.53 -28.78
C GLN A 486 4.49 -3.71 -28.35
N ARG A 487 5.30 -2.64 -28.32
CA ARG A 487 6.67 -2.69 -27.74
C ARG A 487 6.66 -2.80 -26.22
N VAL A 488 5.63 -2.27 -25.54
CA VAL A 488 5.51 -2.28 -24.07
C VAL A 488 4.81 -3.54 -23.57
N PHE A 489 3.71 -3.93 -24.20
CA PHE A 489 2.79 -4.98 -23.75
C PHE A 489 2.93 -6.31 -24.49
N GLY A 490 3.81 -6.37 -25.49
CA GLY A 490 4.02 -7.52 -26.36
C GLY A 490 3.23 -7.42 -27.67
N LYS A 491 3.68 -8.16 -28.68
CA LYS A 491 3.10 -8.18 -30.02
C LYS A 491 1.71 -8.83 -30.01
N ARG A 492 0.69 -8.03 -29.76
CA ARG A 492 -0.73 -8.38 -29.82
C ARG A 492 -1.44 -7.46 -30.80
N SER A 493 -2.23 -8.02 -31.71
CA SER A 493 -2.95 -7.31 -32.76
C SER A 493 -4.46 -7.38 -32.55
N GLY A 494 -5.19 -6.40 -33.11
CA GLY A 494 -6.64 -6.33 -33.05
C GLY A 494 -7.19 -5.76 -31.74
N LYS A 495 -8.52 -5.86 -31.61
CA LYS A 495 -9.31 -5.28 -30.53
C LYS A 495 -9.48 -6.26 -29.38
N PHE A 496 -9.29 -5.82 -28.14
CA PHE A 496 -9.47 -6.63 -26.94
C PHE A 496 -10.30 -5.89 -25.89
N ASP A 497 -10.91 -6.66 -24.98
CA ASP A 497 -11.78 -6.12 -23.94
C ASP A 497 -10.98 -5.37 -22.86
N TYR A 498 -11.56 -4.26 -22.41
CA TYR A 498 -10.99 -3.35 -21.45
C TYR A 498 -12.08 -2.83 -20.52
N HIS A 499 -11.90 -3.07 -19.22
CA HIS A 499 -12.81 -2.60 -18.19
C HIS A 499 -12.61 -1.09 -18.00
N TYR A 500 -13.60 -0.31 -18.43
CA TYR A 500 -13.64 1.12 -18.21
C TYR A 500 -14.56 1.44 -17.04
N GLY A 501 -14.15 2.41 -16.21
CA GLY A 501 -15.00 2.95 -15.15
C GLY A 501 -14.65 4.41 -14.90
N ASN A 502 -15.42 5.32 -15.52
CA ASN A 502 -15.29 6.77 -15.38
C ASN A 502 -13.86 7.30 -15.52
N GLY A 503 -13.03 6.67 -16.36
CA GLY A 503 -11.63 7.03 -16.59
C GLY A 503 -11.46 8.26 -17.51
N PRO A 504 -10.31 8.94 -17.50
CA PRO A 504 -10.10 10.13 -18.32
C PRO A 504 -10.08 9.78 -19.81
N ILE A 505 -10.60 10.70 -20.63
CA ILE A 505 -10.37 10.75 -22.07
C ILE A 505 -9.33 11.81 -22.33
N PHE A 506 -8.25 11.47 -23.03
CA PHE A 506 -7.11 12.37 -23.23
C PHE A 506 -7.12 13.06 -24.59
N SER A 507 -6.64 14.29 -24.63
CA SER A 507 -6.12 14.93 -25.85
C SER A 507 -4.85 15.71 -25.53
N PRO A 508 -4.04 16.13 -26.52
CA PRO A 508 -2.86 16.96 -26.29
C PRO A 508 -3.24 18.27 -25.60
N ALA A 509 -2.46 18.69 -24.59
CA ALA A 509 -2.64 19.98 -23.92
C ALA A 509 -1.78 21.11 -24.50
N THR A 510 -0.87 20.79 -25.43
CA THR A 510 0.01 21.71 -26.15
C THR A 510 0.87 22.62 -25.24
N GLN A 511 1.26 22.10 -24.07
CA GLN A 511 2.14 22.73 -23.10
C GLN A 511 3.59 22.74 -23.61
N GLN A 512 4.15 23.93 -23.88
CA GLN A 512 5.50 24.07 -24.42
C GLN A 512 6.61 23.50 -23.51
N ASP A 513 6.37 23.45 -22.19
CA ASP A 513 7.33 22.96 -21.19
C ASP A 513 7.29 21.43 -20.97
N LEU A 514 6.40 20.70 -21.65
CA LEU A 514 6.24 19.25 -21.53
C LEU A 514 6.43 18.55 -22.89
N PRO A 515 7.10 17.38 -22.94
CA PRO A 515 7.14 16.58 -24.16
C PRO A 515 5.74 16.02 -24.49
N GLU A 516 5.44 15.92 -25.79
CA GLU A 516 4.30 15.16 -26.29
C GLU A 516 4.29 13.73 -25.73
N TYR A 517 3.09 13.19 -25.49
CA TYR A 517 2.93 11.80 -25.05
C TYR A 517 2.87 10.84 -26.25
N GLU A 518 3.38 9.62 -26.07
CA GLU A 518 3.20 8.51 -27.01
C GLU A 518 1.95 7.70 -26.62
N VAL A 519 1.01 7.57 -27.56
CA VAL A 519 -0.20 6.74 -27.37
C VAL A 519 0.18 5.27 -27.47
N LEU A 520 -0.14 4.51 -26.41
CA LEU A 520 0.09 3.06 -26.36
C LEU A 520 -1.15 2.27 -26.77
N ALA A 521 -2.34 2.76 -26.46
CA ALA A 521 -3.60 2.15 -26.89
C ALA A 521 -4.67 3.19 -27.21
N TRP A 522 -5.50 2.91 -28.22
CA TRP A 522 -6.68 3.68 -28.60
C TRP A 522 -7.95 2.99 -28.16
N TYR A 523 -8.97 3.76 -27.74
CA TYR A 523 -10.34 3.28 -27.63
C TYR A 523 -10.92 3.02 -29.02
N ARG A 524 -11.65 1.90 -29.16
CA ARG A 524 -12.30 1.48 -30.42
C ARG A 524 -13.82 1.28 -30.29
N THR A 525 -14.35 1.47 -29.09
CA THR A 525 -15.77 1.66 -28.77
C THR A 525 -15.88 2.63 -27.60
N GLY A 526 -16.94 3.43 -27.57
CA GLY A 526 -17.25 4.28 -26.41
C GLY A 526 -18.26 3.66 -25.46
N ILE A 527 -18.40 4.28 -24.29
CA ILE A 527 -19.52 4.12 -23.36
C ILE A 527 -20.06 5.51 -23.01
N GLY A 528 -21.35 5.62 -22.75
CA GLY A 528 -21.99 6.88 -22.38
C GLY A 528 -23.27 6.61 -21.61
N VAL A 529 -23.43 7.27 -20.46
CA VAL A 529 -24.66 7.30 -19.64
C VAL A 529 -24.96 8.75 -19.26
N ASP A 530 -26.18 9.02 -18.82
CA ASP A 530 -26.60 10.32 -18.25
C ASP A 530 -26.26 11.55 -19.13
N GLY A 531 -26.33 11.39 -20.45
CA GLY A 531 -26.10 12.45 -21.45
C GLY A 531 -24.71 12.47 -22.08
N ALA A 532 -23.76 11.68 -21.57
CA ALA A 532 -22.44 11.54 -22.18
C ALA A 532 -22.52 10.83 -23.54
N ASP A 533 -21.99 11.44 -24.61
CA ASP A 533 -21.94 10.81 -25.93
C ASP A 533 -20.83 9.73 -25.99
N PRO A 534 -21.15 8.46 -26.31
CA PRO A 534 -20.15 7.43 -26.53
C PRO A 534 -19.12 7.79 -27.62
N GLN A 535 -19.48 8.53 -28.66
CA GLN A 535 -18.58 8.82 -29.79
C GLN A 535 -17.39 9.69 -29.40
N VAL A 536 -17.54 10.58 -28.40
CA VAL A 536 -16.44 11.41 -27.84
C VAL A 536 -15.27 10.57 -27.32
N MET A 537 -15.49 9.29 -27.01
CA MET A 537 -14.47 8.35 -26.55
C MET A 537 -13.86 7.52 -27.68
N VAL A 538 -14.53 7.36 -28.81
CA VAL A 538 -14.06 6.52 -29.93
C VAL A 538 -12.81 7.15 -30.55
N ASP A 539 -11.82 6.31 -30.84
CA ASP A 539 -10.52 6.70 -31.42
C ASP A 539 -9.73 7.75 -30.62
N THR A 540 -10.02 7.87 -29.31
CA THR A 540 -9.22 8.64 -28.34
C THR A 540 -8.22 7.77 -27.57
N PRO A 541 -7.17 8.33 -26.94
CA PRO A 541 -6.16 7.55 -26.23
C PRO A 541 -6.71 6.91 -24.95
N ALA A 542 -6.54 5.60 -24.81
CA ALA A 542 -6.92 4.81 -23.64
C ALA A 542 -5.75 4.54 -22.67
N ILE A 543 -4.54 4.38 -23.23
CA ILE A 543 -3.30 4.23 -22.48
C ILE A 543 -2.25 5.11 -23.16
N ILE A 544 -1.62 6.01 -22.41
CA ILE A 544 -0.59 6.93 -22.90
C ILE A 544 0.65 6.88 -22.02
N SER A 545 1.79 7.28 -22.58
CA SER A 545 3.05 7.35 -21.86
C SER A 545 3.88 8.55 -22.29
N GLY A 546 4.81 8.98 -21.44
CA GLY A 546 5.64 10.15 -21.71
C GLY A 546 6.77 10.30 -20.70
N ARG A 547 7.35 11.50 -20.66
CA ARG A 547 8.47 11.84 -19.78
C ARG A 547 8.19 13.11 -18.99
N TYR A 548 8.61 13.10 -17.74
CA TYR A 548 8.64 14.29 -16.90
C TYR A 548 10.03 14.41 -16.28
N GLY A 549 10.84 15.35 -16.79
CA GLY A 549 12.28 15.37 -16.54
C GLY A 549 12.93 14.05 -16.96
N LYS A 550 13.65 13.39 -16.04
CA LYS A 550 14.31 12.10 -16.28
C LYS A 550 13.38 10.89 -16.17
N GLY A 551 12.23 11.04 -15.49
CA GLY A 551 11.31 9.95 -15.18
C GLY A 551 10.45 9.52 -16.37
N ARG A 552 9.89 8.32 -16.26
CA ARG A 552 8.88 7.77 -17.17
C ARG A 552 7.51 7.83 -16.53
N VAL A 553 6.52 8.27 -17.29
CA VAL A 553 5.13 8.37 -16.86
C VAL A 553 4.30 7.49 -17.78
N LEU A 554 3.46 6.63 -17.22
CA LEU A 554 2.50 5.82 -17.96
C LEU A 554 1.14 5.92 -17.25
N VAL A 555 0.07 6.15 -18.01
CA VAL A 555 -1.27 6.16 -17.45
C VAL A 555 -2.25 5.33 -18.28
N SER A 556 -3.13 4.64 -17.56
CA SER A 556 -4.19 3.76 -18.07
C SER A 556 -5.53 4.31 -17.61
N SER A 557 -6.39 4.69 -18.55
CA SER A 557 -7.67 5.33 -18.19
C SER A 557 -8.65 4.36 -17.54
N GLY A 558 -8.73 3.13 -18.05
CA GLY A 558 -9.44 2.00 -17.45
C GLY A 558 -8.51 1.03 -16.69
N HIS A 559 -9.06 -0.12 -16.35
CA HIS A 559 -8.49 -1.13 -15.46
C HIS A 559 -8.08 -2.40 -16.22
N SER A 560 -6.86 -2.44 -16.75
CA SER A 560 -6.31 -3.66 -17.36
C SER A 560 -6.26 -4.84 -16.37
N GLU A 561 -6.06 -4.55 -15.08
CA GLU A 561 -6.07 -5.53 -13.99
C GLU A 561 -7.42 -6.23 -13.78
N TRP A 562 -8.51 -5.70 -14.36
CA TRP A 562 -9.86 -6.28 -14.35
C TRP A 562 -10.33 -6.68 -15.77
N SER A 563 -9.40 -6.79 -16.72
CA SER A 563 -9.70 -7.00 -18.14
C SER A 563 -9.15 -8.35 -18.62
N SER A 564 -10.08 -9.26 -18.93
CA SER A 564 -9.77 -10.65 -19.30
C SER A 564 -8.72 -10.76 -20.41
N GLY A 565 -7.61 -11.45 -20.13
CA GLY A 565 -6.53 -11.72 -21.06
C GLY A 565 -5.46 -10.61 -21.18
N ILE A 566 -5.64 -9.45 -20.56
CA ILE A 566 -4.66 -8.35 -20.54
C ILE A 566 -4.20 -7.94 -19.12
N GLU A 567 -4.54 -8.71 -18.09
CA GLU A 567 -4.22 -8.45 -16.68
C GLU A 567 -2.72 -8.22 -16.47
N ALA A 568 -1.90 -8.96 -17.21
CA ALA A 568 -0.44 -8.85 -17.23
C ALA A 568 0.09 -7.48 -17.71
N PHE A 569 -0.74 -6.59 -18.28
CA PHE A 569 -0.34 -5.22 -18.61
C PHE A 569 0.07 -4.45 -17.34
N LEU A 570 -0.55 -4.73 -16.19
CA LEU A 570 -0.15 -4.16 -14.89
C LEU A 570 1.33 -4.43 -14.58
N LEU A 571 1.79 -5.65 -14.84
CA LEU A 571 3.19 -6.03 -14.65
C LEU A 571 4.09 -5.24 -15.59
N ARG A 572 3.70 -5.13 -16.86
CA ARG A 572 4.45 -4.36 -17.89
C ARG A 572 4.48 -2.85 -17.61
N TYR A 573 3.46 -2.27 -16.98
CA TYR A 573 3.51 -0.87 -16.52
C TYR A 573 4.68 -0.66 -15.54
N VAL A 574 4.87 -1.59 -14.59
CA VAL A 574 5.94 -1.53 -13.59
C VAL A 574 7.31 -1.75 -14.20
N GLU A 575 7.48 -2.78 -15.03
CA GLU A 575 8.77 -3.01 -15.71
C GLU A 575 9.16 -1.82 -16.60
N TRP A 576 8.23 -1.35 -17.44
CA TRP A 576 8.51 -0.26 -18.37
C TRP A 576 8.76 1.06 -17.65
N THR A 577 7.99 1.43 -16.63
CA THR A 577 8.26 2.70 -15.92
C THR A 577 9.55 2.63 -15.09
N GLY A 578 9.82 1.49 -14.45
CA GLY A 578 10.82 1.35 -13.39
C GLY A 578 12.29 1.28 -13.80
N GLY A 579 12.60 1.10 -15.09
CA GLY A 579 14.00 0.97 -15.53
C GLY A 579 14.18 -0.22 -16.46
N SER A 580 13.64 -1.36 -16.03
CA SER A 580 13.84 -2.68 -16.64
C SER A 580 13.47 -2.71 -18.12
N GLN A 581 14.38 -3.20 -18.95
CA GLN A 581 13.95 -3.83 -20.20
C GLN A 581 13.35 -5.19 -19.87
N PRO A 582 12.27 -5.63 -20.55
CA PRO A 582 11.74 -6.96 -20.36
C PRO A 582 12.80 -8.00 -20.72
N PRO A 583 12.96 -9.08 -19.94
CA PRO A 583 13.93 -10.14 -20.26
C PRO A 583 13.60 -10.73 -21.64
N GLY A 584 14.54 -10.58 -22.58
CA GLY A 584 14.36 -10.91 -24.00
C GLY A 584 14.66 -9.75 -24.96
N ALA A 585 14.66 -8.50 -24.49
CA ALA A 585 15.20 -7.37 -25.26
C ALA A 585 16.73 -7.33 -25.11
N ALA A 586 17.44 -8.25 -25.77
CA ALA A 586 18.88 -8.12 -25.92
C ALA A 586 19.18 -6.86 -26.75
N SER A 587 20.10 -6.01 -26.26
CA SER A 587 20.49 -4.82 -26.99
C SER A 587 21.37 -5.22 -28.19
N ASN A 588 20.82 -5.15 -29.40
CA ASN A 588 21.65 -4.97 -30.58
C ASN A 588 22.26 -3.56 -30.50
N ARG A 589 23.50 -3.49 -30.03
CA ARG A 589 24.44 -2.38 -30.18
C ARG A 589 25.75 -2.97 -30.68
#